data_AF-A0A2D9X0I9-F1
#
_entry.id   AF-A0A2D9X0I9-F1
#
_cell.length_a   1.000
_cell.length_b   1.000
_cell.length_c   1.000
_cell.angle_alpha   90.00
_cell.angle_beta   90.00
_cell.angle_gamma   90.00
#
_symmetry.space_group_name_H-M   'P 1'
#
loop_
_entity.id
_entity.type
_entity.pdbx_description
1 polymer ?
#
loop_
_entity_poly.entity_id
_entity_poly.type
_entity_poly.pdbx_seq_one_letter_code
_entity_poly.pdbx_strand_id
1 'polypeptide(L)'
;MNQAYTMSIVLMLCLTTVSTGSLDEPVVTKINDYPSGFDGHENDTIDRTNTFPFDIFYDDYYETSAEVYAQLLEFATQYPDIVEMYTLTDMIPQGQTWQGNEIYGVKISDNVANEPAFYDDPDEETYFLVSNHHSREWMTIPTVMYFIHYLTYYYEEGPIDNDGD
;
A
#
# COMPACT_ATOMS: atom_id res chain seq x y z
N MET A 1 13.71 15.96 49.89
CA MET A 1 14.72 16.01 48.80
C MET A 1 15.19 14.59 48.61
N ASN A 2 14.52 13.86 47.72
CA ASN A 2 14.63 12.40 47.62
C ASN A 2 15.03 11.99 46.19
N GLN A 3 16.11 11.22 46.15
CA GLN A 3 16.37 10.05 45.31
C GLN A 3 16.38 10.23 43.78
N ALA A 4 17.57 10.02 43.23
CA ALA A 4 17.86 9.88 41.81
C ALA A 4 17.03 8.74 41.19
N TYR A 5 16.30 9.06 40.13
CA TYR A 5 15.62 8.08 39.29
C TYR A 5 16.63 7.44 38.33
N THR A 6 16.92 6.17 38.57
CA THR A 6 17.49 5.26 37.59
C THR A 6 16.33 4.73 36.77
N MET A 7 16.22 5.10 35.49
CA MET A 7 15.28 4.46 34.56
C MET A 7 16.06 3.54 33.64
N SER A 8 16.05 2.25 34.00
CA SER A 8 16.51 1.15 33.18
C SER A 8 15.55 0.96 32.00
N ILE A 9 16.07 1.04 30.78
CA ILE A 9 15.39 0.56 29.58
C ILE A 9 15.32 -0.97 29.66
N VAL A 10 14.10 -1.51 29.73
CA VAL A 10 13.86 -2.95 29.60
C VAL A 10 13.56 -3.22 28.12
N LEU A 11 14.54 -3.77 27.42
CA LEU A 11 14.37 -4.34 26.09
C LEU A 11 13.70 -5.72 26.24
N MET A 12 12.39 -5.79 26.05
CA MET A 12 11.64 -7.05 26.08
C MET A 12 11.58 -7.63 24.67
N LEU A 13 12.54 -8.51 24.36
CA LEU A 13 12.59 -9.29 23.13
C LEU A 13 11.65 -10.50 23.28
N CYS A 14 10.45 -10.43 22.72
CA CYS A 14 9.59 -11.60 22.56
C CYS A 14 10.06 -12.40 21.34
N LEU A 15 10.91 -13.41 21.55
CA LEU A 15 11.09 -14.49 20.56
C LEU A 15 9.86 -15.40 20.62
N THR A 16 8.98 -15.31 19.63
CA THR A 16 8.09 -16.43 19.31
C THR A 16 8.85 -17.36 18.37
N THR A 17 9.27 -18.50 18.90
CA THR A 17 9.83 -19.59 18.10
C THR A 17 8.74 -20.15 17.18
N VAL A 18 8.84 -19.93 15.87
CA VAL A 18 8.11 -20.75 14.90
C VAL A 18 8.95 -21.99 14.61
N SER A 19 8.34 -23.15 14.86
CA SER A 19 8.88 -24.48 14.59
C SER A 19 9.29 -24.59 13.12
N THR A 20 10.57 -24.89 12.86
CA THR A 20 11.01 -25.38 11.54
C THR A 20 10.44 -26.78 11.34
N GLY A 21 9.24 -26.86 10.78
CA GLY A 21 8.78 -28.08 10.14
C GLY A 21 9.64 -28.31 8.91
N SER A 22 10.37 -29.42 8.88
CA SER A 22 11.02 -29.93 7.68
C SER A 22 9.93 -30.16 6.62
N LEU A 23 9.88 -29.32 5.61
CA LEU A 23 9.15 -29.61 4.38
C LEU A 23 10.18 -30.13 3.39
N ASP A 24 10.17 -31.45 3.17
CA ASP A 24 10.81 -32.01 1.99
C ASP A 24 10.23 -31.28 0.77
N GLU A 25 11.09 -30.64 -0.03
CA GLU A 25 10.70 -29.99 -1.28
C GLU A 25 10.01 -31.03 -2.19
N PRO A 26 8.69 -30.93 -2.46
CA PRO A 26 8.13 -31.74 -3.53
C PRO A 26 8.74 -31.23 -4.83
N VAL A 27 9.37 -32.11 -5.61
CA VAL A 27 9.80 -31.80 -6.98
C VAL A 27 8.54 -31.48 -7.79
N VAL A 28 8.19 -30.20 -7.86
CA VAL A 28 7.14 -29.71 -8.73
C VAL A 28 7.71 -29.70 -10.15
N THR A 29 7.44 -30.75 -10.92
CA THR A 29 7.47 -30.62 -12.38
C THR A 29 6.39 -29.62 -12.76
N LYS A 30 6.78 -28.36 -13.02
CA LYS A 30 5.90 -27.37 -13.63
C LYS A 30 5.52 -27.87 -15.02
N ILE A 31 4.34 -28.44 -15.15
CA ILE A 31 3.70 -28.62 -16.45
C ILE A 31 3.05 -27.26 -16.75
N ASN A 32 3.62 -26.54 -17.71
CA ASN A 32 3.10 -25.26 -18.18
C ASN A 32 1.83 -25.48 -19.00
N ASP A 33 0.69 -25.67 -18.32
CA ASP A 33 -0.61 -25.57 -18.96
C ASP A 33 -0.99 -24.09 -19.08
N TYR A 34 -0.47 -23.42 -20.12
CA TYR A 34 -0.99 -22.13 -20.54
C TYR A 34 -2.42 -22.35 -21.08
N PRO A 35 -3.45 -21.66 -20.54
CA PRO A 35 -4.76 -21.66 -21.18
C PRO A 35 -4.60 -20.99 -22.55
N SER A 36 -4.75 -21.79 -23.61
CA SER A 36 -4.60 -21.42 -25.01
C SER A 36 -5.72 -20.47 -25.45
N GLY A 37 -5.59 -19.19 -25.11
CA GLY A 37 -6.61 -18.17 -25.41
C GLY A 37 -6.08 -16.76 -25.62
N PHE A 38 -4.77 -16.58 -25.82
CA PHE A 38 -4.21 -15.29 -26.24
C PHE A 38 -3.55 -15.44 -27.60
N ASP A 39 -3.89 -14.50 -28.48
CA ASP A 39 -3.62 -14.51 -29.91
C ASP A 39 -2.13 -14.70 -30.23
N GLY A 40 -1.86 -15.50 -31.25
CA GLY A 40 -0.52 -15.86 -31.70
C GLY A 40 0.12 -14.73 -32.48
N HIS A 41 0.39 -13.61 -31.80
CA HIS A 41 1.27 -12.58 -32.33
C HIS A 41 2.67 -12.67 -31.70
N GLU A 42 3.64 -12.74 -32.60
CA GLU A 42 5.05 -12.98 -32.42
C GLU A 42 5.70 -11.97 -31.45
N ASN A 43 6.61 -12.47 -30.61
CA ASN A 43 7.63 -11.69 -29.92
C ASN A 43 7.13 -10.66 -28.87
N ASP A 44 6.59 -11.14 -27.75
CA ASP A 44 6.52 -10.34 -26.52
C ASP A 44 7.96 -10.06 -26.03
N THR A 45 8.51 -8.95 -26.55
CA THR A 45 9.85 -8.44 -26.25
C THR A 45 9.85 -7.46 -25.10
N ILE A 46 8.68 -7.20 -24.51
CA ILE A 46 8.56 -6.29 -23.39
C ILE A 46 9.03 -7.05 -22.16
N ASP A 47 10.22 -6.69 -21.67
CA ASP A 47 10.68 -7.08 -20.35
C ASP A 47 9.76 -6.42 -19.30
N ARG A 48 8.69 -7.13 -18.93
CA ARG A 48 7.70 -6.69 -17.93
C ARG A 48 8.25 -6.73 -16.50
N THR A 49 9.52 -7.11 -16.29
CA THR A 49 10.04 -7.34 -14.93
C THR A 49 10.28 -6.07 -14.12
N ASN A 50 10.21 -4.87 -14.74
CA ASN A 50 10.16 -3.56 -14.09
C ASN A 50 9.50 -2.56 -15.06
N THR A 51 8.18 -2.67 -15.23
CA THR A 51 7.44 -1.77 -16.13
C THR A 51 7.50 -0.33 -15.61
N PHE A 52 7.47 -0.19 -14.28
CA PHE A 52 7.58 1.10 -13.61
C PHE A 52 8.81 1.12 -12.68
N PRO A 53 9.45 2.29 -12.49
CA PRO A 53 10.71 2.40 -11.74
C PRO A 53 10.56 2.02 -10.25
N PHE A 54 9.33 2.03 -9.74
CA PHE A 54 8.99 1.68 -8.36
C PHE A 54 8.48 0.25 -8.17
N ASP A 55 8.39 -0.58 -9.23
CA ASP A 55 7.94 -1.97 -9.13
C ASP A 55 8.76 -2.78 -8.10
N ILE A 56 10.05 -2.48 -8.00
CA ILE A 56 10.99 -3.11 -7.05
C ILE A 56 10.60 -2.92 -5.58
N PHE A 57 9.74 -1.95 -5.25
CA PHE A 57 9.31 -1.70 -3.86
C PHE A 57 8.07 -2.51 -3.45
N TYR A 58 7.49 -3.30 -4.36
CA TYR A 58 6.24 -4.04 -4.14
C TYR A 58 6.41 -5.55 -4.37
N ASP A 59 7.60 -6.09 -4.12
CA ASP A 59 7.90 -7.52 -4.22
C ASP A 59 7.52 -8.32 -2.95
N ASP A 60 7.07 -7.63 -1.89
CA ASP A 60 6.68 -8.21 -0.61
C ASP A 60 5.35 -7.63 -0.06
N TYR A 61 4.83 -8.27 0.98
CA TYR A 61 3.59 -7.88 1.67
C TYR A 61 3.83 -7.02 2.91
N TYR A 62 2.81 -6.26 3.28
CA TYR A 62 2.75 -5.54 4.54
C TYR A 62 2.32 -6.50 5.64
N GLU A 63 3.14 -6.63 6.67
CA GLU A 63 2.90 -7.51 7.81
C GLU A 63 2.14 -6.77 8.92
N THR A 64 2.24 -5.44 8.96
CA THR A 64 1.63 -4.63 10.02
C THR A 64 0.93 -3.37 9.51
N SER A 65 -0.08 -2.92 10.26
CA SER A 65 -0.71 -1.61 10.02
C SER A 65 0.25 -0.43 10.23
N ALA A 66 1.36 -0.64 10.95
CA ALA A 66 2.40 0.38 11.13
C ALA A 66 3.21 0.60 9.85
N GLU A 67 3.48 -0.45 9.07
CA GLU A 67 4.13 -0.33 7.75
C GLU A 67 3.22 0.39 6.76
N VAL A 68 1.93 0.03 6.76
CA VAL A 68 0.89 0.73 5.99
C VAL A 68 0.88 2.22 6.35
N TYR A 69 0.84 2.56 7.65
CA TYR A 69 0.90 3.94 8.12
C TYR A 69 2.18 4.66 7.64
N ALA A 70 3.34 4.02 7.83
CA ALA A 70 4.62 4.61 7.49
C ALA A 70 4.73 4.97 6.02
N GLN A 71 4.24 4.11 5.12
CA GLN A 71 4.30 4.39 3.69
C GLN A 71 3.27 5.45 3.25
N LEU A 72 2.06 5.47 3.83
CA LEU A 72 1.11 6.56 3.57
C LEU A 72 1.66 7.91 4.05
N LEU A 73 2.33 7.91 5.20
CA LEU A 73 3.02 9.10 5.71
C LEU A 73 4.17 9.52 4.79
N GLU A 74 4.90 8.55 4.22
CA GLU A 74 5.93 8.82 3.23
C GLU A 74 5.36 9.52 1.99
N PHE A 75 4.26 9.03 1.41
CA PHE A 75 3.59 9.70 0.29
C PHE A 75 3.15 11.12 0.65
N ALA A 76 2.49 11.32 1.79
CA ALA A 76 2.08 12.64 2.25
C ALA A 76 3.27 13.59 2.52
N THR A 77 4.42 13.05 2.91
CA THR A 77 5.63 13.83 3.16
C THR A 77 6.35 14.19 1.86
N GLN A 78 6.38 13.28 0.89
CA GLN A 78 7.05 13.48 -0.39
C GLN A 78 6.22 14.36 -1.35
N TYR A 79 4.89 14.23 -1.31
CA TYR A 79 3.96 14.91 -2.22
C TYR A 79 2.92 15.74 -1.43
N PRO A 80 3.34 16.67 -0.57
CA PRO A 80 2.43 17.37 0.36
C PRO A 80 1.43 18.30 -0.36
N ASP A 81 1.74 18.73 -1.59
CA ASP A 81 0.88 19.61 -2.37
C ASP A 81 -0.34 18.87 -2.94
N ILE A 82 -0.27 17.54 -3.05
CA ILE A 82 -1.33 16.72 -3.65
C ILE A 82 -1.80 15.56 -2.78
N VAL A 83 -1.09 15.19 -1.71
CA VAL A 83 -1.45 14.08 -0.81
C VAL A 83 -1.68 14.58 0.61
N GLU A 84 -2.83 14.22 1.17
CA GLU A 84 -3.14 14.42 2.59
C GLU A 84 -3.47 13.08 3.26
N MET A 85 -2.80 12.79 4.38
CA MET A 85 -3.02 11.58 5.14
C MET A 85 -4.10 11.76 6.20
N TYR A 86 -4.97 10.76 6.33
CA TYR A 86 -6.04 10.71 7.31
C TYR A 86 -5.98 9.45 8.17
N THR A 87 -6.28 9.63 9.45
CA THR A 87 -6.78 8.56 10.31
C THR A 87 -8.31 8.55 10.20
N LEU A 88 -8.85 7.66 9.37
CA LEU A 88 -10.28 7.62 9.04
C LEU A 88 -11.15 7.29 10.26
N THR A 89 -10.58 6.61 11.25
CA THR A 89 -11.22 6.31 12.53
C THR A 89 -11.52 7.57 13.36
N ASP A 90 -10.81 8.68 13.14
CA ASP A 90 -11.13 9.98 13.79
C ASP A 90 -12.49 10.54 13.33
N MET A 91 -13.01 10.08 12.19
CA MET A 91 -14.25 10.56 11.59
C MET A 91 -15.49 9.80 12.10
N ILE A 92 -15.30 8.66 12.75
CA ILE A 92 -16.41 7.89 13.33
C ILE A 92 -16.56 8.21 14.82
N PRO A 93 -17.78 8.24 15.37
CA PRO A 93 -18.01 8.59 16.78
C PRO A 93 -17.23 7.73 17.79
N GLN A 94 -16.89 6.50 17.42
CA GLN A 94 -16.17 5.56 18.26
C GLN A 94 -14.66 5.80 18.30
N GLY A 95 -14.10 6.52 17.32
CA GLY A 95 -12.67 6.84 17.24
C GLY A 95 -11.73 5.67 16.94
N GLN A 96 -12.23 4.43 16.78
CA GLN A 96 -11.40 3.23 16.64
C GLN A 96 -12.21 2.05 16.08
N THR A 97 -11.50 1.02 15.59
CA THR A 97 -12.10 -0.29 15.29
C THR A 97 -12.46 -1.07 16.55
N TRP A 98 -13.16 -2.20 16.40
CA TRP A 98 -13.58 -3.05 17.53
C TRP A 98 -12.42 -3.50 18.46
N GLN A 99 -11.22 -3.70 17.91
CA GLN A 99 -10.03 -4.10 18.68
C GLN A 99 -9.10 -2.93 19.04
N GLY A 100 -9.51 -1.69 18.77
CA GLY A 100 -8.71 -0.49 19.07
C GLY A 100 -7.61 -0.18 18.05
N ASN A 101 -7.71 -0.74 16.84
CA ASN A 101 -6.84 -0.35 15.73
C ASN A 101 -7.42 0.87 15.00
N GLU A 102 -6.54 1.64 14.39
CA GLU A 102 -6.88 2.74 13.49
C GLU A 102 -7.07 2.25 12.04
N ILE A 103 -7.78 3.04 11.24
CA ILE A 103 -7.87 2.87 9.79
C ILE A 103 -7.24 4.09 9.14
N TYR A 104 -6.33 3.86 8.20
CA TYR A 104 -5.61 4.93 7.51
C TYR A 104 -6.04 5.04 6.06
N GLY A 105 -5.93 6.24 5.51
CA GLY A 105 -6.13 6.52 4.09
C GLY A 105 -5.41 7.80 3.68
N VAL A 106 -5.36 8.03 2.38
CA VAL A 106 -4.89 9.30 1.81
C VAL A 106 -5.95 9.86 0.87
N LYS A 107 -6.07 11.18 0.86
CA LYS A 107 -6.72 11.93 -0.21
C LYS A 107 -5.63 12.36 -1.20
N ILE A 108 -5.92 12.23 -2.49
CA ILE A 108 -5.05 12.72 -3.56
C ILE A 108 -5.88 13.67 -4.43
N SER A 109 -5.48 14.93 -4.54
CA SER A 109 -6.05 15.88 -5.50
C SER A 109 -5.08 17.04 -5.75
N ASP A 110 -5.30 17.83 -6.80
CA ASP A 110 -4.42 18.94 -7.17
C ASP A 110 -4.52 20.16 -6.22
N ASN A 111 -5.57 20.20 -5.41
CA ASN A 111 -5.88 21.27 -4.48
C ASN A 111 -6.25 20.70 -3.10
N VAL A 112 -5.55 19.64 -2.69
CA VAL A 112 -5.87 18.80 -1.52
C VAL A 112 -6.13 19.60 -0.24
N ALA A 113 -5.39 20.71 -0.03
CA ALA A 113 -5.47 21.55 1.17
C ALA A 113 -6.69 22.49 1.22
N ASN A 114 -7.34 22.80 0.08
CA ASN A 114 -8.43 23.79 0.03
C ASN A 114 -9.77 23.20 -0.38
N GLU A 115 -9.80 21.97 -0.87
CA GLU A 115 -11.02 21.28 -1.20
C GLU A 115 -11.79 20.80 0.05
N PRO A 116 -13.12 20.62 -0.06
CA PRO A 116 -13.90 19.95 0.97
C PRO A 116 -13.36 18.57 1.33
N ALA A 117 -13.62 18.16 2.57
CA ALA A 117 -13.48 16.77 2.95
C ALA A 117 -14.52 15.93 2.19
N PHE A 118 -14.11 14.75 1.69
CA PHE A 118 -14.90 13.67 1.07
C PHE A 118 -16.24 14.01 0.39
N TYR A 119 -16.38 13.76 -0.92
CA TYR A 119 -17.65 13.74 -1.68
C TYR A 119 -18.48 15.03 -1.72
N ASP A 120 -17.97 16.13 -1.17
CA ASP A 120 -18.69 17.41 -1.09
C ASP A 120 -18.15 18.48 -2.06
N ASP A 121 -17.20 18.12 -2.94
CA ASP A 121 -16.75 19.02 -4.01
C ASP A 121 -17.72 18.97 -5.20
N PRO A 122 -18.43 20.07 -5.54
CA PRO A 122 -19.32 20.11 -6.70
C PRO A 122 -18.58 20.15 -8.03
N ASP A 123 -17.29 20.50 -8.02
CA ASP A 123 -16.46 20.75 -9.20
C ASP A 123 -15.57 19.53 -9.54
N GLU A 124 -15.44 18.55 -8.64
CA GLU A 124 -14.62 17.34 -8.84
C GLU A 124 -15.30 16.03 -8.41
N GLU A 125 -15.26 15.01 -9.27
CA GLU A 125 -15.74 13.69 -8.90
C GLU A 125 -14.76 12.91 -8.01
N THR A 126 -15.28 12.34 -6.92
CA THR A 126 -14.48 11.48 -6.04
C THR A 126 -14.47 10.02 -6.51
N TYR A 127 -13.28 9.47 -6.70
CA TYR A 127 -13.05 8.03 -6.84
C TYR A 127 -12.53 7.44 -5.53
N PHE A 128 -13.18 6.37 -5.04
CA PHE A 128 -12.85 5.78 -3.74
C PHE A 128 -12.38 4.34 -3.88
N LEU A 129 -11.16 4.10 -3.39
CA LEU A 129 -10.51 2.80 -3.36
C LEU A 129 -10.34 2.33 -1.92
N VAL A 130 -10.62 1.05 -1.70
CA VAL A 130 -10.48 0.43 -0.39
C VAL A 130 -9.82 -0.93 -0.55
N SER A 131 -8.85 -1.22 0.32
CA SER A 131 -8.19 -2.52 0.41
C SER A 131 -8.60 -3.29 1.66
N ASN A 132 -8.35 -4.60 1.63
CA ASN A 132 -8.37 -5.50 2.78
C ASN A 132 -9.67 -5.55 3.61
N HIS A 133 -10.83 -5.42 2.94
CA HIS A 133 -12.14 -5.69 3.56
C HIS A 133 -12.21 -7.10 4.18
N HIS A 134 -11.57 -8.08 3.56
CA HIS A 134 -11.35 -9.40 4.15
C HIS A 134 -9.89 -9.57 4.53
N SER A 135 -9.67 -9.90 5.81
CA SER A 135 -8.33 -9.95 6.40
C SER A 135 -7.35 -10.93 5.75
N ARG A 136 -7.80 -11.88 4.92
CA ARG A 136 -6.95 -12.86 4.20
C ARG A 136 -6.52 -12.41 2.79
N GLU A 137 -7.07 -11.31 2.30
CA GLU A 137 -6.82 -10.81 0.94
C GLU A 137 -5.65 -9.84 0.94
N TRP A 138 -4.48 -10.33 1.39
CA TRP A 138 -3.31 -9.49 1.69
C TRP A 138 -2.79 -8.73 0.48
N MET A 139 -2.94 -9.30 -0.73
CA MET A 139 -2.58 -8.67 -2.00
C MET A 139 -3.30 -7.35 -2.28
N THR A 140 -4.46 -7.12 -1.66
CA THR A 140 -5.21 -5.87 -1.90
C THR A 140 -4.51 -4.65 -1.29
N ILE A 141 -3.68 -4.82 -0.26
CA ILE A 141 -2.91 -3.72 0.35
C ILE A 141 -1.83 -3.20 -0.60
N PRO A 142 -0.86 -4.02 -1.08
CA PRO A 142 0.15 -3.55 -2.03
C PRO A 142 -0.50 -3.05 -3.32
N THR A 143 -1.63 -3.61 -3.77
CA THR A 143 -2.34 -3.10 -4.95
C THR A 143 -2.79 -1.64 -4.79
N VAL A 144 -3.39 -1.27 -3.64
CA VAL A 144 -3.79 0.13 -3.41
C VAL A 144 -2.57 1.03 -3.19
N MET A 145 -1.55 0.55 -2.48
CA MET A 145 -0.30 1.32 -2.30
C MET A 145 0.42 1.59 -3.61
N TYR A 146 0.43 0.60 -4.50
CA TYR A 146 0.96 0.71 -5.85
C TYR A 146 0.18 1.75 -6.66
N PHE A 147 -1.15 1.76 -6.55
CA PHE A 147 -1.99 2.75 -7.22
C PHE A 147 -1.72 4.18 -6.72
N ILE A 148 -1.53 4.35 -5.41
CA ILE A 148 -1.13 5.65 -4.82
C ILE A 148 0.24 6.07 -5.35
N HIS A 149 1.21 5.16 -5.40
CA HIS A 149 2.55 5.43 -5.94
C HIS A 149 2.46 5.85 -7.40
N TYR A 150 1.70 5.13 -8.21
CA TYR A 150 1.50 5.44 -9.62
C TYR A 150 0.94 6.85 -9.81
N LEU A 151 -0.14 7.20 -9.10
CA LEU A 151 -0.78 8.50 -9.22
C LEU A 151 0.16 9.64 -8.79
N THR A 152 0.89 9.46 -7.70
CA THR A 152 1.78 10.50 -7.16
C THR A 152 3.04 10.67 -8.00
N TYR A 153 3.67 9.57 -8.41
CA TYR A 153 4.90 9.58 -9.21
C TYR A 153 4.69 10.22 -10.59
N TYR A 154 3.56 9.93 -11.23
CA TYR A 154 3.26 10.44 -12.58
C TYR A 154 2.42 11.72 -12.60
N TYR A 155 2.08 12.30 -11.44
CA TYR A 155 1.17 13.44 -11.39
C TYR A 155 1.66 14.65 -12.21
N GLU A 156 2.95 15.00 -12.05
CA GLU A 156 3.57 16.10 -12.81
C GLU A 156 4.14 15.66 -14.16
N GLU A 157 4.16 14.35 -14.40
CA GLU A 157 4.61 13.79 -15.67
C GLU A 157 3.47 13.93 -16.68
N GLY A 158 3.80 14.36 -17.90
CA GLY A 158 2.82 14.42 -18.97
C GLY A 158 2.20 13.04 -19.25
N PRO A 159 1.08 12.96 -19.99
CA PRO A 159 0.48 11.69 -20.35
C PRO A 159 1.52 10.79 -21.01
N ILE A 160 1.74 9.63 -20.41
CA ILE A 160 2.62 8.61 -20.96
C ILE A 160 1.78 7.76 -21.91
N ASP A 161 2.11 7.86 -23.20
CA ASP A 161 1.65 6.94 -24.21
C ASP A 161 2.17 5.53 -23.87
N ASN A 162 1.23 4.62 -23.61
CA ASN A 162 1.46 3.20 -23.29
C ASN A 162 0.97 2.29 -24.42
N ASP A 163 0.23 2.81 -25.39
CA ASP A 163 -0.22 2.09 -26.58
C ASP A 163 0.77 2.17 -27.76
N GLY A 164 1.76 3.04 -27.67
CA GLY A 164 2.91 3.11 -28.57
C GLY A 164 2.55 3.54 -29.98
N ASP A 165 1.54 4.41 -30.16
CA ASP A 165 1.03 4.89 -31.44
C ASP A 165 1.29 6.39 -31.76
#